data_AF-A0A6B2UKP9-F1
#
_entry.id   AF-A0A6B2UKP9-F1
#
_cell.length_a   1.000
_cell.length_b   1.000
_cell.length_c   1.000
_cell.angle_alpha   90.00
_cell.angle_beta   90.00
_cell.angle_gamma   90.00
#
_symmetry.space_group_name_H-M   'P 1'
#
loop_
_entity.id
_entity.type
_entity.pdbx_description
1 polymer ?
#
loop_
_entity_poly.entity_id
_entity_poly.type
_entity_poly.pdbx_seq_one_letter_code
_entity_poly.pdbx_strand_id
1 'polypeptide(L)' 'GPRRPDRPTVLVTFDDGYRDNTTHARDILDRLGVRAVFFVCTRLLGRRSPRPREDHLTYEECDGLAREGHLIGA' A
#
# COMPACT_ATOMS: atom_id res chain seq x y z
N GLY A 1 -5.67 -17.81 -21.33
CA GLY A 1 -4.72 -17.17 -20.39
C GLY A 1 -5.22 -15.78 -20.03
N PRO A 2 -4.71 -15.14 -18.97
CA PRO A 2 -5.13 -13.80 -18.58
C PRO A 2 -4.83 -12.79 -19.70
N ARG A 3 -5.74 -11.83 -19.88
CA ARG A 3 -5.61 -10.77 -20.90
C ARG A 3 -4.41 -9.89 -20.57
N ARG A 4 -3.46 -9.78 -21.49
CA ARG A 4 -2.33 -8.86 -21.35
C ARG A 4 -2.79 -7.43 -21.67
N PRO A 5 -2.21 -6.40 -21.02
CA PRO A 5 -2.47 -5.02 -21.38
C PRO A 5 -2.07 -4.72 -22.83
N ASP A 6 -2.86 -3.89 -23.52
CA ASP A 6 -2.67 -3.57 -24.94
C ASP A 6 -1.54 -2.54 -25.19
N ARG A 7 -0.94 -2.03 -24.12
CA ARG A 7 0.18 -1.07 -24.10
C ARG A 7 1.11 -1.37 -22.92
N PRO A 8 2.37 -0.90 -22.94
CA PRO A 8 3.26 -0.99 -21.78
C PRO A 8 2.56 -0.49 -20.52
N THR A 9 2.53 -1.33 -19.50
CA THR A 9 1.82 -1.09 -18.25
C THR A 9 2.68 -1.60 -17.11
N VAL A 10 2.66 -0.87 -16.00
CA VAL A 10 3.35 -1.25 -14.77
C VAL A 10 2.34 -1.37 -13.63
N LEU A 11 2.65 -2.23 -12.66
CA LEU A 11 1.93 -2.33 -11.39
C LEU A 11 2.85 -1.83 -10.29
N VAL A 12 2.37 -0.88 -9.48
CA VAL A 12 3.10 -0.38 -8.32
C VAL A 12 2.61 -1.13 -7.09
N THR A 13 3.53 -1.76 -6.37
CA THR A 13 3.23 -2.53 -5.16
C THR A 13 4.12 -2.10 -4.00
N PHE A 14 3.58 -2.19 -2.79
CA PHE A 14 4.29 -1.99 -1.53
C PHE A 14 4.08 -3.22 -0.65
N ASP A 15 5.16 -3.79 -0.14
CA ASP A 15 5.13 -5.05 0.62
C ASP A 15 5.33 -4.81 2.12
N ASP A 16 5.19 -5.89 2.89
CA ASP A 16 5.36 -6.01 4.35
C ASP A 16 4.35 -5.24 5.21
N GLY A 17 3.65 -4.24 4.65
CA GLY A 17 2.67 -3.43 5.37
C GLY A 17 3.30 -2.41 6.30
N TYR A 18 4.54 -1.97 6.02
CA TYR A 18 5.15 -0.85 6.74
C TYR A 18 4.32 0.41 6.59
N ARG A 19 4.20 1.16 7.69
CA ARG A 19 3.43 2.39 7.74
C ARG A 19 4.03 3.50 6.89
N ASP A 20 5.36 3.51 6.74
CA ASP A 20 6.08 4.55 6.02
C ASP A 20 5.85 4.50 4.50
N ASN A 21 5.52 3.32 3.95
CA ASN A 21 5.01 3.16 2.58
C ASN A 21 3.88 4.15 2.32
N THR A 22 2.94 4.28 3.25
CA THR A 22 1.82 5.21 3.12
C THR A 22 2.23 6.64 3.41
N THR A 23 2.98 6.91 4.49
CA THR A 23 3.30 8.30 4.88
C THR A 23 4.11 9.05 3.83
N HIS A 24 4.87 8.34 2.99
CA HIS A 24 5.65 8.96 1.93
C HIS A 24 5.05 8.77 0.53
N ALA A 25 4.56 7.57 0.20
CA ALA A 25 4.09 7.31 -1.16
C ALA A 25 2.70 7.89 -1.43
N ARG A 26 1.81 8.01 -0.44
CA ARG A 26 0.41 8.41 -0.65
C ARG A 26 0.29 9.74 -1.41
N ASP A 27 0.98 10.78 -0.96
CA ASP A 27 0.93 12.09 -1.61
C ASP A 27 1.58 12.08 -3.00
N ILE A 28 2.58 11.21 -3.24
CA ILE A 28 3.19 11.04 -4.57
C ILE A 28 2.21 10.36 -5.52
N LEU A 29 1.57 9.29 -5.07
CA LEU A 29 0.58 8.52 -5.81
C LEU A 29 -0.61 9.40 -6.22
N ASP A 30 -1.12 10.20 -5.29
CA ASP A 30 -2.22 11.14 -5.53
C ASP A 30 -1.84 12.20 -6.57
N ARG A 31 -0.69 12.87 -6.41
CA ARG A 31 -0.20 13.87 -7.38
C ARG A 31 0.00 13.31 -8.79
N LEU A 32 0.36 12.03 -8.90
CA LEU A 32 0.56 11.35 -10.19
C LEU A 32 -0.71 10.68 -10.73
N GLY A 33 -1.80 10.64 -9.96
CA GLY A 33 -3.02 9.91 -10.30
C GLY A 33 -2.81 8.39 -10.42
N VAL A 34 -1.83 7.84 -9.69
CA VAL A 34 -1.45 6.42 -9.75
C VAL A 34 -2.07 5.66 -8.59
N ARG A 35 -2.71 4.53 -8.90
CA ARG A 35 -3.16 3.56 -7.89
C ARG A 35 -2.10 2.50 -7.66
N ALA A 36 -2.07 1.96 -6.45
CA ALA A 36 -1.09 0.98 -6.00
C ALA A 36 -1.77 -0.16 -5.24
N VAL A 37 -1.05 -1.27 -5.09
CA VAL A 37 -1.44 -2.38 -4.23
C VAL A 37 -0.53 -2.40 -3.01
N PHE A 38 -1.11 -2.47 -1.81
CA PHE A 38 -0.38 -2.61 -0.56
C PHE A 38 -0.60 -4.04 -0.04
N PHE A 39 0.46 -4.85 -0.04
CA PHE A 39 0.45 -6.18 0.55
C PHE A 39 0.82 -6.08 2.03
N VAL A 40 -0.09 -6.53 2.90
CA VAL A 40 0.07 -6.40 4.34
C VAL A 40 0.24 -7.75 5.01
N CYS A 41 1.16 -7.82 5.96
CA CYS A 41 1.22 -8.92 6.91
C CYS A 41 0.12 -8.71 7.97
N THR A 42 -1.06 -9.32 7.79
CA THR A 42 -2.23 -9.12 8.69
C THR A 42 -1.91 -9.29 10.17
N ARG A 43 -1.04 -10.25 10.53
CA ARG A 43 -0.57 -10.47 11.91
C ARG A 43 0.23 -9.29 12.47
N LEU A 44 0.79 -8.42 11.64
CA LEU A 44 1.62 -7.29 12.04
C LEU A 44 0.87 -5.96 12.05
N LEU A 45 -0.37 -5.91 11.53
CA LEU A 45 -1.14 -4.66 11.50
C LEU A 45 -1.28 -4.06 12.91
N GLY A 46 -1.03 -2.75 12.99
CA GLY A 46 -1.05 -1.95 14.21
C GLY A 46 0.14 -2.15 15.14
N ARG A 47 1.11 -3.01 14.81
CA ARG A 47 2.33 -3.13 15.62
C ARG A 47 3.20 -1.89 15.50
N ARG A 48 3.78 -1.51 16.64
CA ARG A 48 4.73 -0.42 16.78
C ARG A 48 6.08 -0.96 17.24
N SER A 49 7.15 -0.34 16.77
CA SER A 49 8.54 -0.69 17.09
C SER A 49 9.25 0.49 17.78
N PRO A 50 10.27 0.25 18.62
CA PRO A 50 11.20 1.30 19.05
C PRO A 50 11.87 2.05 17.88
N ARG A 51 11.86 1.46 16.68
CA ARG A 51 12.32 2.08 15.43
C ARG A 51 11.09 2.38 14.56
N PRO A 52 10.64 3.64 14.44
CA PRO A 52 9.39 3.97 13.75
C PRO A 52 9.28 3.51 12.29
N ARG A 53 10.40 3.27 11.61
CA ARG A 53 10.43 2.68 10.24
C ARG A 53 9.96 1.23 10.20
N GLU A 54 9.90 0.56 11.33
CA GLU A 54 9.41 -0.81 11.48
C GLU A 54 7.95 -0.83 11.99
N ASP A 55 7.29 0.33 12.06
CA ASP A 55 5.87 0.41 12.34
C ASP A 55 5.06 -0.12 11.17
N HIS A 56 3.95 -0.79 11.48
CA HIS A 56 3.06 -1.34 10.47
C HIS A 56 1.75 -0.55 10.41
N LEU A 57 1.10 -0.61 9.25
CA LEU A 57 -0.22 0.00 9.04
C LEU A 57 -1.24 -0.54 10.04
N THR A 58 -2.17 0.29 10.47
CA THR A 58 -3.37 -0.17 11.19
C THR A 58 -4.45 -0.64 10.21
N TYR A 59 -5.45 -1.37 10.72
CA TYR A 59 -6.65 -1.68 9.92
C TYR A 59 -7.35 -0.42 9.40
N GLU A 60 -7.43 0.63 10.22
CA GLU A 60 -8.02 1.92 9.83
C GLU A 60 -7.24 2.60 8.70
N GLU A 61 -5.91 2.54 8.75
CA GLU A 61 -5.05 3.06 7.68
C GLU A 61 -5.23 2.26 6.39
N CYS A 62 -5.35 0.93 6.48
CA CYS A 62 -5.70 0.08 5.33
C CYS A 62 -7.06 0.45 4.74
N ASP A 63 -8.08 0.67 5.57
CA ASP A 63 -9.40 1.10 5.11
C ASP A 63 -9.36 2.47 4.44
N GLY A 64 -8.53 3.39 4.94
CA GLY A 64 -8.29 4.70 4.32
C GLY A 64 -7.75 4.57 2.90
N LEU A 65 -6.68 3.79 2.74
CA LEU A 65 -6.10 3.49 1.43
C LEU A 65 -7.10 2.84 0.46
N ALA A 66 -7.92 1.91 0.96
CA ALA A 66 -8.95 1.26 0.16
C ALA A 66 -10.03 2.26 -0.31
N ARG A 67 -10.46 3.18 0.57
CA ARG A 67 -11.41 4.25 0.21
C ARG A 67 -10.85 5.22 -0.84
N GLU A 68 -9.53 5.40 -0.86
CA GLU A 68 -8.82 6.20 -1.86
C GLU A 68 -8.63 5.47 -3.20
N GLY A 69 -9.04 4.20 -3.30
CA GLY A 69 -8.99 3.41 -4.52
C GLY A 69 -7.69 2.62 -4.72
N HIS A 70 -6.84 2.55 -3.69
CA HIS A 70 -5.77 1.56 -3.63
C HIS A 70 -6.35 0.16 -3.33
N LEU A 71 -5.59 -0.89 -3.65
CA LEU A 71 -5.96 -2.25 -3.28
C LEU A 71 -5.13 -2.72 -2.09
N ILE A 72 -5.76 -3.46 -1.18
CA ILE A 72 -5.08 -4.13 -0.07
C ILE A 72 -5.04 -5.63 -0.36
N GLY A 73 -3.85 -6.21 -0.34
CA GLY A 73 -3.61 -7.64 -0.45
C GLY A 73 -3.08 -8.21 0.87
N ALA A 74 -3.33 -9.49 1.12
CA ALA A 74 -2.88 -10.22 2.31
C ALA A 74 -2.51 -11.66 1.96
#